data_AF-D6TYG5-F1
#
_entry.id   AF-D6TYG5-F1
#
_cell.length_a   1.000
_cell.length_b   1.000
_cell.length_c   1.000
_cell.angle_alpha   90.00
_cell.angle_beta   90.00
_cell.angle_gamma   90.00
#
_symmetry.space_group_name_H-M   'P 1'
#
loop_
_entity.id
_entity.type
_entity.pdbx_description
1 polymer ?
#
loop_
_entity_poly.entity_id
_entity_poly.type
_entity_poly.pdbx_seq_one_letter_code
_entity_poly.pdbx_strand_id
1 'polypeptide(L)'
;MPSLKGARRHYEGVYVSRRTLLCFVVLVSTLLLVSSHFVCLPCLPSCSGSSSAAVTYNLSNFTSVGGTATPYQTTASTNLAQLANISVSNKSFTVSLPGQSITTFVIPNVSYTGTNAVTEVDDSVQSSGTNQFNYQGSGWGHCTNCGGNLYNGSDSWDGQAGDSVSLQFTGSRIRLYGVKDTNEGIGLVSFDNGPAHEVDFYAAQRAGNQFMWESPALSSGTHTFKLSVTGRKNPQSTNVWPALDRVEIDPVATGYVKIVNRNSGKALDVTGQSTSDGALLEQWDYWGGANQQWQLVDAGGGYVKIVSRNSGKLVDVSQGSTADGASAIQYTDNGGANQQWQLVDVGGGYVKIVNRNSGKVSGQSTSNGGSVIQYTYNGGANQQWQVLSV
;
A
#
# COMPACT_ATOMS: atom_id res chain seq x y z
N MET A 1 23.95 -12.42 51.51
CA MET A 1 24.93 -11.41 51.07
C MET A 1 25.73 -12.00 49.91
N PRO A 2 25.99 -11.23 48.84
CA PRO A 2 25.62 -11.65 47.48
C PRO A 2 26.81 -12.01 46.58
N SER A 3 26.54 -12.75 45.48
CA SER A 3 27.39 -12.77 44.29
C SER A 3 26.57 -12.44 43.03
N LEU A 4 27.25 -11.83 42.06
CA LEU A 4 26.73 -10.91 41.07
C LEU A 4 25.85 -11.50 39.95
N LYS A 5 24.87 -10.69 39.53
CA LYS A 5 24.11 -10.76 38.27
C LYS A 5 25.02 -10.45 37.07
N GLY A 6 24.81 -11.15 35.96
CA GLY A 6 25.36 -10.85 34.63
C GLY A 6 24.44 -11.36 33.52
N ALA A 7 24.09 -10.47 32.60
CA ALA A 7 22.96 -10.50 31.69
C ALA A 7 22.87 -11.70 30.71
N ARG A 8 21.65 -12.27 30.56
CA ARG A 8 21.25 -12.97 29.33
C ARG A 8 20.42 -11.99 28.49
N ARG A 9 20.89 -11.66 27.28
CA ARG A 9 20.03 -11.05 26.26
C ARG A 9 19.10 -12.14 25.73
N HIS A 10 17.80 -11.95 25.91
CA HIS A 10 16.79 -12.67 25.14
C HIS A 10 16.70 -12.00 23.77
N TYR A 11 17.09 -12.72 22.73
CA TYR A 11 16.52 -12.50 21.40
C TYR A 11 15.27 -13.37 21.35
N GLU A 12 14.09 -12.75 21.37
CA GLU A 12 12.84 -13.46 21.14
C GLU A 12 12.83 -13.97 19.68
N GLY A 13 12.71 -15.29 19.56
CA GLY A 13 12.62 -15.99 18.30
C GLY A 13 11.26 -15.77 17.64
N VAL A 14 11.28 -15.57 16.33
CA VAL A 14 10.07 -15.67 15.51
C VAL A 14 9.62 -17.13 15.50
N TYR A 15 8.45 -17.39 16.08
CA TYR A 15 7.79 -18.69 16.08
C TYR A 15 7.26 -18.98 14.66
N VAL A 16 7.86 -19.94 13.97
CA VAL A 16 7.36 -20.42 12.67
C VAL A 16 6.24 -21.43 12.92
N SER A 17 5.00 -20.98 12.82
CA SER A 17 3.83 -21.87 12.77
C SER A 17 3.82 -22.64 11.45
N ARG A 18 3.77 -23.97 11.51
CA ARG A 18 3.65 -24.86 10.36
C ARG A 18 2.25 -24.72 9.75
N ARG A 19 2.09 -23.78 8.81
CA ARG A 19 1.26 -23.84 7.59
C ARG A 19 1.13 -22.42 7.02
N THR A 20 1.49 -22.28 5.75
CA THR A 20 1.38 -21.07 4.91
C THR A 20 2.56 -20.08 5.06
N LEU A 21 3.58 -20.23 4.21
CA LEU A 21 4.67 -19.25 4.06
C LEU A 21 4.21 -18.06 3.21
N LEU A 22 4.30 -16.85 3.76
CA LEU A 22 4.18 -15.57 3.06
C LEU A 22 5.53 -15.19 2.42
N CYS A 23 5.53 -14.79 1.15
CA CYS A 23 6.64 -14.05 0.54
C CYS A 23 6.52 -12.56 0.92
N PHE A 24 7.55 -12.02 1.58
CA PHE A 24 7.76 -10.58 1.68
C PHE A 24 8.97 -10.21 0.80
N VAL A 25 8.80 -9.23 -0.08
CA VAL A 25 9.92 -8.51 -0.69
C VAL A 25 10.33 -7.44 0.32
N VAL A 26 11.56 -7.47 0.84
CA VAL A 26 12.11 -6.40 1.69
C VAL A 26 13.27 -5.78 0.92
N LEU A 27 13.07 -4.59 0.36
CA LEU A 27 14.17 -3.79 -0.19
C LEU A 27 14.87 -3.05 0.96
N VAL A 28 16.14 -3.33 1.19
CA VAL A 28 17.01 -2.52 2.05
C VAL A 28 18.04 -1.84 1.15
N SER A 29 17.98 -0.51 1.05
CA SER A 29 19.05 0.29 0.46
C SER A 29 19.82 0.99 1.58
N THR A 30 21.11 0.71 1.68
CA THR A 30 22.05 1.54 2.44
C THR A 30 22.67 2.58 1.52
N LEU A 31 22.54 3.85 1.94
CA LEU A 31 23.11 5.07 1.37
C LEU A 31 22.49 5.55 0.03
N LEU A 32 21.88 6.75 0.11
CA LEU A 32 21.04 7.44 -0.89
C LEU A 32 19.69 6.74 -1.18
N LEU A 33 18.69 7.13 -0.39
CA LEU A 33 17.28 6.79 -0.63
C LEU A 33 16.75 7.59 -1.83
N VAL A 34 16.55 6.90 -2.95
CA VAL A 34 15.48 7.23 -3.90
C VAL A 34 14.40 6.17 -3.67
N SER A 35 13.21 6.63 -3.24
CA SER A 35 11.93 5.93 -3.08
C SER A 35 11.96 4.39 -3.15
N SER A 36 11.65 3.73 -2.03
CA SER A 36 11.47 2.27 -1.97
C SER A 36 10.16 1.88 -2.64
N HIS A 37 10.17 1.68 -3.96
CA HIS A 37 9.03 1.07 -4.65
C HIS A 37 9.07 -0.45 -4.43
N PHE A 38 8.14 -0.97 -3.62
CA PHE A 38 7.92 -2.41 -3.49
C PHE A 38 7.32 -2.95 -4.79
N VAL A 39 8.11 -3.73 -5.53
CA VAL A 39 7.56 -4.58 -6.59
C VAL A 39 7.19 -5.92 -5.96
N CYS A 40 5.91 -6.12 -5.65
CA CYS A 40 5.37 -7.45 -5.50
C CYS A 40 5.32 -8.10 -6.88
N LEU A 41 6.29 -8.95 -7.19
CA LEU A 41 6.19 -9.80 -8.38
C LEU A 41 5.15 -10.90 -8.14
N PRO A 42 4.36 -11.26 -9.18
CA PRO A 42 3.31 -12.25 -9.05
C PRO A 42 3.89 -13.57 -8.57
N CYS A 43 3.26 -14.13 -7.54
CA CYS A 43 3.48 -15.50 -7.12
C CYS A 43 3.16 -16.42 -8.30
N LEU A 44 4.13 -17.23 -8.75
CA LEU A 44 3.83 -18.33 -9.66
C LEU A 44 2.87 -19.31 -8.96
N PRO A 45 1.95 -19.98 -9.68
CA PRO A 45 0.85 -20.76 -9.09
C PRO A 45 1.24 -21.97 -8.20
N SER A 46 2.51 -22.16 -7.84
CA SER A 46 2.95 -23.31 -7.05
C SER A 46 4.29 -23.08 -6.35
N CYS A 47 4.34 -22.26 -5.30
CA CYS A 47 5.46 -22.29 -4.34
C CYS A 47 5.41 -23.52 -3.40
N SER A 48 4.81 -24.63 -3.85
CA SER A 48 4.78 -25.93 -3.18
C SER A 48 5.68 -26.98 -3.86
N GLY A 49 6.27 -26.66 -5.02
CA GLY A 49 7.17 -27.53 -5.75
C GLY A 49 8.60 -27.50 -5.19
N SER A 50 9.27 -28.65 -5.15
CA SER A 50 10.70 -28.77 -4.83
C SER A 50 11.62 -28.40 -5.99
N SER A 51 11.06 -28.15 -7.19
CA SER A 51 11.80 -27.87 -8.42
C SER A 51 12.11 -26.39 -8.58
N SER A 52 13.30 -26.07 -9.09
CA SER A 52 13.66 -24.71 -9.47
C SER A 52 12.84 -24.21 -10.66
N ALA A 53 12.56 -22.90 -10.70
CA ALA A 53 11.84 -22.26 -11.80
C ALA A 53 12.61 -21.03 -12.31
N ALA A 54 12.71 -20.90 -13.63
CA ALA A 54 13.23 -19.69 -14.26
C ALA A 54 12.17 -18.58 -14.22
N VAL A 55 12.54 -17.44 -13.66
CA VAL A 55 11.68 -16.26 -13.54
C VAL A 55 12.36 -15.09 -14.21
N THR A 56 11.64 -14.42 -15.12
CA THR A 56 12.08 -13.17 -15.74
C THR A 56 11.43 -12.00 -15.04
N TYR A 57 12.26 -11.09 -14.53
CA TYR A 57 11.86 -9.87 -13.86
C TYR A 57 11.90 -8.73 -14.87
N ASN A 58 10.73 -8.19 -15.22
CA ASN A 58 10.62 -7.04 -16.10
C ASN A 58 10.55 -5.74 -15.26
N LEU A 59 11.53 -4.86 -15.47
CA LEU A 59 11.68 -3.57 -14.81
C LEU A 59 11.36 -2.40 -15.76
N SER A 60 10.69 -2.65 -16.89
CA SER A 60 10.43 -1.65 -17.94
C SER A 60 9.64 -0.44 -17.47
N ASN A 61 8.87 -0.59 -16.38
CA ASN A 61 8.13 0.52 -15.79
C ASN A 61 9.07 1.57 -15.20
N PHE A 62 10.25 1.20 -14.71
CA PHE A 62 11.22 2.13 -14.16
C PHE A 62 11.87 2.97 -15.26
N THR A 63 12.09 4.25 -14.99
CA THR A 63 12.77 5.21 -15.88
C THR A 63 14.26 4.87 -15.99
N SER A 64 14.91 4.58 -14.86
CA SER A 64 16.28 4.04 -14.79
C SER A 64 16.35 2.82 -13.88
N VAL A 65 17.31 1.94 -14.13
CA VAL A 65 17.70 0.84 -13.22
C VAL A 65 19.22 0.67 -13.28
N GLY A 66 19.85 0.32 -12.17
CA GLY A 66 21.26 -0.06 -12.14
C GLY A 66 21.51 -1.36 -12.91
N GLY A 67 22.75 -1.54 -13.38
CA GLY A 67 23.15 -2.69 -14.22
C GLY A 67 23.28 -4.02 -13.48
N THR A 68 22.96 -4.09 -12.19
CA THR A 68 23.16 -5.27 -11.35
C THR A 68 21.99 -5.49 -10.40
N ALA A 69 21.60 -6.75 -10.22
CA ALA A 69 20.71 -7.20 -9.16
C ALA A 69 21.49 -8.11 -8.19
N THR A 70 21.46 -7.79 -6.91
CA THR A 70 22.11 -8.57 -5.84
C THR A 70 21.07 -9.44 -5.13
N PRO A 71 21.06 -10.76 -5.36
CA PRO A 71 20.18 -11.70 -4.67
C PRO A 71 20.60 -12.00 -3.23
N TYR A 72 19.62 -12.13 -2.35
CA TYR A 72 19.72 -12.68 -0.99
C TYR A 72 18.69 -13.78 -0.82
N GLN A 73 19.10 -14.96 -0.40
CA GLN A 73 18.24 -16.13 -0.35
C GLN A 73 18.12 -16.72 1.05
N THR A 74 16.89 -17.06 1.43
CA THR A 74 16.53 -17.82 2.61
C THR A 74 15.88 -19.13 2.20
N THR A 75 16.32 -20.24 2.78
CA THR A 75 15.76 -21.59 2.61
C THR A 75 15.54 -22.22 3.98
N ALA A 76 15.14 -23.50 4.04
CA ALA A 76 15.09 -24.25 5.30
C ALA A 76 16.46 -24.33 6.02
N SER A 77 17.57 -24.22 5.28
CA SER A 77 18.93 -24.39 5.80
C SER A 77 19.81 -23.14 5.65
N THR A 78 19.30 -22.05 5.07
CA THR A 78 20.06 -20.80 4.84
C THR A 78 19.24 -19.59 5.27
N ASN A 79 19.90 -18.59 5.85
CA ASN A 79 19.26 -17.35 6.30
C ASN A 79 19.95 -16.15 5.63
N LEU A 80 19.24 -15.47 4.72
CA LEU A 80 19.70 -14.27 4.00
C LEU A 80 21.10 -14.42 3.36
N ALA A 81 21.39 -15.58 2.76
CA ALA A 81 22.65 -15.81 2.09
C ALA A 81 22.72 -14.97 0.80
N GLN A 82 23.71 -14.08 0.70
CA GLN A 82 23.97 -13.33 -0.53
C GLN A 82 24.47 -14.29 -1.63
N LEU A 83 23.86 -14.24 -2.81
CA LEU A 83 24.30 -15.02 -3.98
C LEU A 83 25.03 -14.11 -4.98
N ALA A 84 25.56 -14.71 -6.05
CA ALA A 84 26.25 -13.99 -7.10
C ALA A 84 25.36 -12.91 -7.74
N ASN A 85 25.96 -11.75 -8.00
CA ASN A 85 25.28 -10.65 -8.69
C ASN A 85 24.82 -11.09 -10.08
N ILE A 86 23.66 -10.60 -10.48
CA ILE A 86 23.04 -10.86 -11.77
C ILE A 86 23.09 -9.57 -12.58
N SER A 87 23.52 -9.64 -13.83
CA SER A 87 23.48 -8.49 -14.73
C SER A 87 22.04 -8.15 -15.09
N VAL A 88 21.69 -6.87 -14.96
CA VAL A 88 20.42 -6.32 -15.44
C VAL A 88 20.69 -5.69 -16.80
N SER A 89 19.98 -6.14 -17.82
CA SER A 89 20.11 -5.65 -19.20
C SER A 89 18.73 -5.34 -19.76
N ASN A 90 18.60 -4.23 -20.48
CA ASN A 90 17.32 -3.77 -21.05
C ASN A 90 16.18 -3.73 -20.01
N LYS A 91 16.48 -3.27 -18.79
CA LYS A 91 15.53 -3.26 -17.66
C LYS A 91 14.92 -4.64 -17.39
N SER A 92 15.69 -5.70 -17.53
CA SER A 92 15.23 -7.07 -17.31
C SER A 92 16.37 -7.96 -16.83
N PHE A 93 16.03 -9.01 -16.09
CA PHE A 93 16.93 -10.12 -15.79
C PHE A 93 16.15 -11.41 -15.57
N THR A 94 16.77 -12.54 -15.88
CA THR A 94 16.19 -13.87 -15.67
C THR A 94 17.04 -14.65 -14.69
N VAL A 95 16.40 -15.32 -13.73
CA VAL A 95 17.06 -16.09 -12.67
C VAL A 95 16.31 -17.38 -12.40
N SER A 96 17.05 -18.46 -12.16
CA SER A 96 16.47 -19.72 -11.70
C SER A 96 16.38 -19.71 -10.18
N LEU A 97 15.17 -19.73 -9.66
CA LEU A 97 14.90 -19.73 -8.22
C LEU A 97 14.66 -21.16 -7.72
N PRO A 98 15.34 -21.61 -6.66
CA PRO A 98 15.06 -22.90 -6.03
C PRO A 98 13.64 -22.95 -5.47
N GLY A 99 13.00 -24.12 -5.59
CA GLY A 99 11.76 -24.39 -4.87
C GLY A 99 11.96 -24.26 -3.36
N GLN A 100 10.90 -23.90 -2.63
CA GLN A 100 10.94 -23.71 -1.16
C GLN A 100 12.00 -22.70 -0.68
N SER A 101 12.30 -21.69 -1.51
CA SER A 101 13.19 -20.58 -1.14
C SER A 101 12.47 -19.25 -1.22
N ILE A 102 12.94 -18.29 -0.43
CA ILE A 102 12.62 -16.87 -0.59
C ILE A 102 13.90 -16.21 -1.10
N THR A 103 13.83 -15.52 -2.24
CA THR A 103 14.97 -14.77 -2.79
C THR A 103 14.57 -13.31 -2.99
N THR A 104 15.34 -12.40 -2.40
CA THR A 104 15.16 -10.95 -2.48
C THR A 104 16.25 -10.35 -3.35
N PHE A 105 15.93 -9.38 -4.22
CA PHE A 105 16.90 -8.73 -5.09
C PHE A 105 17.07 -7.26 -4.71
N VAL A 106 18.31 -6.82 -4.53
CA VAL A 106 18.65 -5.40 -4.37
C VAL A 106 19.16 -4.88 -5.71
N ILE A 107 18.50 -3.84 -6.24
CA ILE A 107 18.86 -3.22 -7.51
C ILE A 107 19.12 -1.73 -7.23
N PRO A 108 20.35 -1.22 -7.44
CA PRO A 108 20.67 0.17 -7.18
C PRO A 108 20.16 1.09 -8.31
N ASN A 109 20.18 2.40 -8.08
CA ASN A 109 19.96 3.45 -9.10
C ASN A 109 18.64 3.31 -9.88
N VAL A 110 17.58 2.89 -9.19
CA VAL A 110 16.25 2.76 -9.75
C VAL A 110 15.53 4.10 -9.64
N SER A 111 14.93 4.57 -10.74
CA SER A 111 14.04 5.73 -10.75
C SER A 111 12.76 5.42 -11.53
N TYR A 112 11.65 6.08 -11.19
CA TYR A 112 10.35 5.91 -11.84
C TYR A 112 9.72 7.28 -12.08
N THR A 113 9.28 7.56 -13.31
CA THR A 113 8.55 8.77 -13.70
C THR A 113 7.32 8.37 -14.49
N GLY A 114 6.47 7.53 -13.90
CA GLY A 114 5.12 7.31 -14.42
C GLY A 114 4.11 8.23 -13.74
N THR A 115 2.91 8.33 -14.32
CA THR A 115 1.74 9.00 -13.72
C THR A 115 1.28 8.41 -12.37
N ASN A 116 1.95 7.34 -11.91
CA ASN A 116 1.80 6.75 -10.58
C ASN A 116 3.02 7.04 -9.67
N ALA A 117 3.77 8.12 -9.89
CA ALA A 117 4.87 8.50 -9.00
C ALA A 117 4.33 8.95 -7.64
N VAL A 118 4.96 8.45 -6.57
CA VAL A 118 4.75 8.93 -5.21
C VAL A 118 5.03 10.44 -5.16
N THR A 119 4.11 11.21 -4.58
CA THR A 119 4.33 12.63 -4.32
C THR A 119 5.04 12.76 -2.97
N GLU A 120 6.25 13.31 -2.98
CA GLU A 120 7.01 13.60 -1.76
C GLU A 120 6.78 15.06 -1.38
N VAL A 121 6.42 15.32 -0.11
CA VAL A 121 6.26 16.68 0.43
C VAL A 121 7.17 16.84 1.62
N ASP A 122 8.11 17.77 1.48
CA ASP A 122 9.11 18.16 2.45
C ASP A 122 8.51 19.06 3.56
N ASP A 123 8.97 18.92 4.80
CA ASP A 123 8.48 19.67 5.97
C ASP A 123 8.60 21.20 5.81
N SER A 124 9.56 21.66 4.98
CA SER A 124 9.79 23.08 4.69
C SER A 124 8.81 23.67 3.68
N VAL A 125 7.97 22.86 3.04
CA VAL A 125 6.91 23.32 2.13
C VAL A 125 5.69 23.75 2.93
N GLN A 126 5.74 24.97 3.47
CA GLN A 126 4.74 25.48 4.42
C GLN A 126 3.73 26.43 3.77
N SER A 127 2.44 26.13 3.92
CA SER A 127 1.29 26.98 3.55
C SER A 127 -0.01 26.20 3.85
N SER A 128 -1.18 26.73 3.48
CA SER A 128 -2.50 26.11 3.71
C SER A 128 -3.08 25.37 2.50
N GLY A 129 -2.32 25.23 1.41
CA GLY A 129 -2.77 24.58 0.18
C GLY A 129 -2.62 23.05 0.19
N THR A 130 -3.03 22.40 -0.89
CA THR A 130 -2.79 20.97 -1.11
C THR A 130 -1.28 20.70 -1.21
N ASN A 131 -0.82 19.61 -0.59
CA ASN A 131 0.57 19.17 -0.51
C ASN A 131 1.49 20.24 0.12
N GLN A 132 0.99 20.94 1.13
CA GLN A 132 1.72 21.94 1.91
C GLN A 132 1.40 21.72 3.39
N PHE A 133 2.43 21.78 4.24
CA PHE A 133 2.25 21.65 5.68
C PHE A 133 1.72 22.93 6.29
N ASN A 134 0.57 22.83 6.94
CA ASN A 134 -0.07 23.89 7.69
C ASN A 134 0.16 23.67 9.19
N TYR A 135 1.20 24.31 9.71
CA TYR A 135 1.58 24.30 11.12
C TYR A 135 0.67 25.24 11.92
N GLN A 136 0.20 24.76 13.07
CA GLN A 136 -0.72 25.45 13.97
C GLN A 136 -0.18 25.34 15.39
N GLY A 137 -0.09 26.48 16.07
CA GLY A 137 0.57 26.58 17.37
C GLY A 137 1.80 27.48 17.35
N SER A 138 2.38 27.70 18.52
CA SER A 138 3.55 28.57 18.68
C SER A 138 4.84 27.81 19.00
N GLY A 139 4.76 26.50 19.21
CA GLY A 139 5.88 25.65 19.63
C GLY A 139 6.76 25.12 18.49
N TRP A 140 6.30 25.22 17.24
CA TRP A 140 7.02 24.71 16.07
C TRP A 140 8.37 25.41 15.86
N GLY A 141 9.44 24.62 15.96
CA GLY A 141 10.76 24.93 15.46
C GLY A 141 10.95 24.37 14.06
N HIS A 142 11.68 25.11 13.23
CA HIS A 142 12.01 24.70 11.86
C HIS A 142 13.51 24.93 11.61
N CYS A 143 14.15 24.01 10.90
CA CYS A 143 15.48 24.23 10.37
C CYS A 143 15.54 23.89 8.89
N THR A 144 16.39 24.65 8.19
CA THR A 144 16.83 24.32 6.83
C THR A 144 18.35 24.17 6.86
N ASN A 145 18.89 23.24 6.07
CA ASN A 145 20.31 22.87 6.06
C ASN A 145 20.86 22.31 7.40
N CYS A 146 20.06 21.56 8.15
CA CYS A 146 20.40 21.05 9.49
C CYS A 146 20.96 19.61 9.53
N GLY A 147 21.27 19.01 8.37
CA GLY A 147 22.05 17.76 8.32
C GLY A 147 21.79 16.91 7.10
N GLY A 148 22.80 16.16 6.66
CA GLY A 148 22.71 15.29 5.48
C GLY A 148 21.91 14.00 5.67
N ASN A 149 21.40 13.74 6.87
CA ASN A 149 20.57 12.57 7.19
C ASN A 149 19.06 12.88 7.17
N LEU A 150 18.68 14.12 6.85
CA LEU A 150 17.31 14.60 6.73
C LEU A 150 16.92 14.69 5.25
N TYR A 151 15.63 14.63 4.92
CA TYR A 151 15.19 14.86 3.56
C TYR A 151 15.34 16.35 3.22
N ASN A 152 16.00 16.64 2.09
CA ASN A 152 16.48 17.97 1.68
C ASN A 152 17.21 18.80 2.76
N GLY A 153 17.66 18.18 3.85
CA GLY A 153 18.34 18.85 4.93
C GLY A 153 17.44 19.74 5.81
N SER A 154 16.12 19.56 5.84
CA SER A 154 15.20 20.29 6.73
C SER A 154 14.58 19.40 7.81
N ASP A 155 14.05 20.02 8.86
CA ASP A 155 13.38 19.34 9.96
C ASP A 155 12.43 20.31 10.68
N SER A 156 11.31 19.78 11.17
CA SER A 156 10.29 20.55 11.88
C SER A 156 9.84 19.79 13.13
N TRP A 157 9.98 20.41 14.31
CA TRP A 157 9.74 19.76 15.61
C TRP A 157 8.95 20.68 16.54
N ASP A 158 8.23 20.08 17.49
CA ASP A 158 7.47 20.83 18.50
C ASP A 158 7.26 19.99 19.77
N GLY A 159 7.28 20.63 20.95
CA GLY A 159 6.98 20.01 22.25
C GLY A 159 5.74 20.49 22.97
N GLN A 160 5.04 21.49 22.41
CA GLN A 160 3.91 22.13 23.05
C GLN A 160 2.64 21.32 22.82
N ALA A 161 2.10 20.74 23.89
CA ALA A 161 0.89 19.93 23.82
C ALA A 161 -0.28 20.73 23.24
N GLY A 162 -0.97 20.16 22.25
CA GLY A 162 -2.11 20.77 21.57
C GLY A 162 -1.76 21.45 20.25
N ASP A 163 -0.48 21.75 20.01
CA ASP A 163 -0.02 22.22 18.71
C ASP A 163 -0.14 21.09 17.68
N SER A 164 -0.28 21.44 16.40
CA SER A 164 -0.49 20.44 15.35
C SER A 164 0.00 20.90 13.99
N VAL A 165 0.25 19.94 13.11
CA VAL A 165 0.48 20.17 11.68
C VAL A 165 -0.52 19.36 10.88
N SER A 166 -1.05 19.95 9.82
CA SER A 166 -1.96 19.28 8.89
C SER A 166 -1.47 19.41 7.45
N LEU A 167 -1.83 18.45 6.61
CA LEU A 167 -1.54 18.48 5.19
C LEU A 167 -2.74 17.90 4.43
N GLN A 168 -3.30 18.69 3.53
CA GLN A 168 -4.32 18.22 2.60
C GLN A 168 -3.65 17.61 1.37
N PHE A 169 -4.11 16.46 0.89
CA PHE A 169 -3.54 15.80 -0.30
C PHE A 169 -4.59 15.03 -1.08
N THR A 170 -4.24 14.61 -2.29
CA THR A 170 -5.02 13.65 -3.09
C THR A 170 -4.14 12.44 -3.35
N GLY A 171 -4.51 11.28 -2.80
CA GLY A 171 -3.68 10.07 -2.85
C GLY A 171 -4.41 8.85 -2.31
N SER A 172 -3.89 7.66 -2.60
CA SER A 172 -4.42 6.38 -2.10
C SER A 172 -3.76 5.90 -0.81
N ARG A 173 -2.70 6.58 -0.37
CA ARG A 173 -2.00 6.30 0.88
C ARG A 173 -1.10 7.48 1.25
N ILE A 174 -0.81 7.67 2.53
CA ILE A 174 0.24 8.57 3.00
C ILE A 174 1.15 7.87 4.00
N ARG A 175 2.46 8.13 3.91
CA ARG A 175 3.48 7.68 4.86
C ARG A 175 4.15 8.89 5.49
N LEU A 176 4.28 8.87 6.82
CA LEU A 176 4.97 9.88 7.59
C LEU A 176 6.42 9.46 7.82
N TYR A 177 7.34 10.39 7.56
CA TYR A 177 8.75 10.27 7.88
C TYR A 177 9.16 11.42 8.81
N GLY A 178 10.07 11.14 9.72
CA GLY A 178 10.54 12.11 10.71
C GLY A 178 11.93 11.77 11.24
N VAL A 179 12.29 12.41 12.34
CA VAL A 179 13.54 12.10 13.05
C VAL A 179 13.24 11.18 14.21
N LYS A 180 14.09 10.16 14.38
CA LYS A 180 14.19 9.44 15.63
C LYS A 180 15.43 9.84 16.38
N ASP A 181 15.29 10.18 17.66
CA ASP A 181 16.40 10.56 18.53
C ASP A 181 16.01 10.38 20.02
N THR A 182 16.98 10.60 20.89
CA THR A 182 16.91 10.41 22.34
C THR A 182 16.08 11.47 23.07
N ASN A 183 15.75 12.57 22.41
CA ASN A 183 14.90 13.65 22.90
C ASN A 183 13.50 13.65 22.26
N GLU A 184 13.18 12.69 21.40
CA GLU A 184 11.93 12.71 20.67
C GLU A 184 10.72 12.27 21.51
N GLY A 185 9.55 12.81 21.21
CA GLY A 185 8.30 12.60 21.94
C GLY A 185 7.28 11.72 21.24
N ILE A 186 6.05 11.73 21.77
CA ILE A 186 4.91 11.01 21.20
C ILE A 186 4.01 12.00 20.46
N GLY A 187 3.68 11.67 19.22
CA GLY A 187 2.68 12.37 18.41
C GLY A 187 1.38 11.57 18.28
N LEU A 188 0.29 12.25 17.95
CA LEU A 188 -0.98 11.65 17.53
C LEU A 188 -1.22 11.90 16.04
N VAL A 189 -1.18 10.84 15.25
CA VAL A 189 -1.50 10.89 13.82
C VAL A 189 -2.97 10.55 13.62
N SER A 190 -3.68 11.38 12.87
CA SER A 190 -5.08 11.17 12.51
C SER A 190 -5.30 11.54 11.05
N PHE A 191 -6.43 11.09 10.52
CA PHE A 191 -6.75 11.22 9.11
C PHE A 191 -8.25 11.47 8.93
N ASP A 192 -8.62 12.45 8.11
CA ASP A 192 -10.02 12.80 7.79
C ASP A 192 -10.93 12.92 9.03
N ASN A 193 -10.39 13.46 10.13
CA ASN A 193 -11.04 13.54 11.45
C ASN A 193 -11.42 12.18 12.08
N GLY A 194 -10.85 11.08 11.58
CA GLY A 194 -10.97 9.75 12.13
C GLY A 194 -10.14 9.55 13.41
N PRO A 195 -10.12 8.32 13.94
CA PRO A 195 -9.39 7.98 15.15
C PRO A 195 -7.90 8.35 15.07
N ALA A 196 -7.36 8.84 16.17
CA ALA A 196 -5.94 9.15 16.28
C ALA A 196 -5.13 7.93 16.72
N HIS A 197 -3.93 7.80 16.19
CA HIS A 197 -2.95 6.76 16.48
C HIS A 197 -1.71 7.38 17.13
N GLU A 198 -1.24 6.78 18.22
CA GLU A 198 0.02 7.19 18.84
C GLU A 198 1.21 6.74 18.01
N VAL A 199 2.16 7.65 17.82
CA VAL A 199 3.43 7.40 17.15
C VAL A 199 4.55 7.88 18.07
N ASP A 200 5.44 6.97 18.44
CA ASP A 200 6.61 7.26 19.27
C ASP A 200 7.83 7.50 18.38
N PHE A 201 8.37 8.72 18.45
CA PHE A 201 9.50 9.18 17.64
C PHE A 201 10.84 8.84 18.32
N TYR A 202 10.86 8.27 19.52
CA TYR A 202 12.11 7.96 20.20
C TYR A 202 12.95 6.89 19.49
N ALA A 203 14.28 7.10 19.52
CA ALA A 203 15.27 6.05 19.41
C ALA A 203 16.51 6.36 20.26
N ALA A 204 17.26 5.32 20.62
CA ALA A 204 18.51 5.48 21.36
C ALA A 204 19.65 6.13 20.53
N GLN A 205 19.47 6.26 19.22
CA GLN A 205 20.44 6.83 18.27
C GLN A 205 19.71 7.70 17.26
N ARG A 206 20.30 8.86 16.95
CA ARG A 206 19.71 9.80 16.00
C ARG A 206 19.71 9.24 14.58
N ALA A 207 18.55 9.25 13.94
CA ALA A 207 18.40 8.97 12.52
C ALA A 207 17.28 9.86 11.94
N GLY A 208 17.60 10.63 10.90
CA GLY A 208 16.62 11.44 10.16
C GLY A 208 15.96 10.64 9.04
N ASN A 209 14.91 11.19 8.43
CA ASN A 209 14.13 10.58 7.36
C ASN A 209 13.73 9.11 7.65
N GLN A 210 13.26 8.85 8.88
CA GLN A 210 12.86 7.52 9.32
C GLN A 210 11.35 7.34 9.14
N PHE A 211 10.95 6.17 8.64
CA PHE A 211 9.54 5.81 8.57
C PHE A 211 8.92 5.77 9.98
N MET A 212 7.82 6.50 10.15
CA MET A 212 7.11 6.61 11.43
C MET A 212 5.78 5.88 11.41
N TRP A 213 5.01 6.09 10.35
CA TRP A 213 3.64 5.62 10.26
C TRP A 213 3.14 5.60 8.81
N GLU A 214 2.17 4.74 8.53
CA GLU A 214 1.50 4.63 7.24
C GLU A 214 -0.02 4.59 7.46
N SER A 215 -0.76 5.29 6.60
CA SER A 215 -2.22 5.22 6.60
C SER A 215 -2.73 3.85 6.12
N PRO A 216 -3.93 3.43 6.51
CA PRO A 216 -4.67 2.42 5.75
C PRO A 216 -4.74 2.79 4.26
N ALA A 217 -5.13 1.84 3.41
CA ALA A 217 -5.50 2.16 2.04
C ALA A 217 -6.65 3.18 2.06
N LEU A 218 -6.45 4.27 1.33
CA LEU A 218 -7.39 5.37 1.24
C LEU A 218 -8.22 5.22 -0.02
N SER A 219 -9.45 5.74 0.02
CA SER A 219 -10.24 5.89 -1.19
C SER A 219 -9.55 6.86 -2.16
N SER A 220 -9.99 6.89 -3.41
CA SER A 220 -9.71 8.05 -4.25
C SER A 220 -10.31 9.29 -3.56
N GLY A 221 -9.76 10.48 -3.76
CA GLY A 221 -10.31 11.72 -3.19
C GLY A 221 -9.29 12.61 -2.51
N THR A 222 -9.78 13.75 -2.02
CA THR A 222 -8.99 14.68 -1.21
C THR A 222 -9.10 14.31 0.25
N HIS A 223 -7.96 14.27 0.91
CA HIS A 223 -7.78 13.79 2.25
C HIS A 223 -6.96 14.76 3.09
N THR A 224 -7.07 14.65 4.42
CA THR A 224 -6.31 15.48 5.37
C THR A 224 -5.58 14.59 6.37
N PHE A 225 -4.26 14.62 6.32
CA PHE A 225 -3.39 14.12 7.38
C PHE A 225 -3.26 15.17 8.48
N LYS A 226 -3.22 14.75 9.74
CA LYS A 226 -2.92 15.62 10.88
C LYS A 226 -2.04 14.90 11.90
N LEU A 227 -0.95 15.55 12.29
CA LEU A 227 -0.13 15.19 13.45
C LEU A 227 -0.37 16.21 14.57
N SER A 228 -0.72 15.74 15.77
CA SER A 228 -0.89 16.58 16.96
C SER A 228 0.17 16.26 18.00
N VAL A 229 0.76 17.28 18.59
CA VAL A 229 1.78 17.18 19.64
C VAL A 229 1.10 16.82 20.95
N THR A 230 1.56 15.75 21.60
CA THR A 230 0.90 15.27 22.82
C THR A 230 1.49 15.84 24.10
N GLY A 231 2.70 16.40 24.04
CA GLY A 231 3.50 16.76 25.23
C GLY A 231 3.89 15.56 26.09
N ARG A 232 3.76 14.33 25.58
CA ARG A 232 4.16 13.09 26.26
C ARG A 232 5.38 12.49 25.61
N LYS A 233 6.03 11.60 26.34
CA LYS A 233 7.19 10.82 25.92
C LYS A 233 7.18 9.46 26.58
N ASN A 234 7.88 8.50 26.00
CA ASN A 234 8.22 7.28 26.72
C ASN A 234 9.27 7.57 27.83
N PRO A 235 9.47 6.67 28.80
CA PRO A 235 10.39 6.89 29.92
C PRO A 235 11.87 7.03 29.54
N GLN A 236 12.28 6.54 28.37
CA GLN A 236 13.68 6.57 27.93
C GLN A 236 14.05 7.86 27.21
N SER A 237 13.05 8.59 26.69
CA SER A 237 13.28 9.87 26.04
C SER A 237 13.60 10.97 27.04
N THR A 238 14.48 11.88 26.65
CA THR A 238 14.86 13.04 27.43
C THR A 238 13.87 14.20 27.26
N ASN A 239 13.12 14.26 26.16
CA ASN A 239 12.17 15.35 25.86
C ASN A 239 10.89 14.85 25.17
N VAL A 240 9.99 15.76 24.78
CA VAL A 240 8.63 15.46 24.28
C VAL A 240 8.40 15.92 22.85
N TRP A 241 9.48 16.10 22.08
CA TRP A 241 9.43 16.73 20.75
C TRP A 241 9.20 15.69 19.66
N PRO A 242 8.02 15.51 19.06
CA PRO A 242 7.94 14.84 17.76
C PRO A 242 8.52 15.72 16.66
N ALA A 243 9.45 15.17 15.87
CA ALA A 243 10.02 15.81 14.69
C ALA A 243 9.58 15.12 13.38
N LEU A 244 8.97 15.87 12.47
CA LEU A 244 8.65 15.43 11.11
C LEU A 244 9.63 15.99 10.09
N ASP A 245 9.83 15.23 9.02
CA ASP A 245 10.82 15.52 7.97
C ASP A 245 10.11 15.56 6.60
N ARG A 246 9.25 14.58 6.32
CA ARG A 246 8.44 14.59 5.09
C ARG A 246 7.23 13.67 5.15
N VAL A 247 6.38 13.78 4.14
CA VAL A 247 5.40 12.73 3.80
C VAL A 247 5.62 12.20 2.38
N GLU A 248 5.30 10.93 2.19
CA GLU A 248 5.12 10.31 0.87
C GLU A 248 3.64 10.05 0.65
N ILE A 249 3.12 10.43 -0.52
CA ILE A 249 1.73 10.22 -0.91
C ILE A 249 1.72 9.29 -2.11
N ASP A 250 1.16 8.10 -1.93
CA ASP A 250 0.88 7.21 -3.06
C ASP A 250 -0.23 7.88 -3.88
N PRO A 251 -0.08 7.98 -5.21
CA PRO A 251 -1.09 8.59 -6.04
C PRO A 251 -2.40 7.82 -5.92
N VAL A 252 -3.52 8.53 -6.13
CA VAL A 252 -4.75 7.85 -6.50
C VAL A 252 -4.45 7.07 -7.77
N ALA A 253 -4.97 5.86 -7.94
CA ALA A 253 -4.88 5.16 -9.23
C ALA A 253 -5.58 6.01 -10.32
N THR A 254 -4.86 6.95 -10.92
CA THR A 254 -5.31 7.77 -12.04
C THR A 254 -5.00 7.00 -13.31
N GLY A 255 -5.76 5.94 -13.48
CA GLY A 255 -5.61 4.96 -14.53
C GLY A 255 -6.74 3.97 -14.42
N TYR A 256 -6.93 3.21 -15.47
CA TYR A 256 -7.83 2.09 -15.37
C TYR A 256 -7.15 0.97 -14.58
N VAL A 257 -7.95 0.16 -13.91
CA VAL A 257 -7.54 -1.07 -13.25
C VAL A 257 -8.25 -2.24 -13.91
N LYS A 258 -7.63 -3.41 -13.86
CA LYS A 258 -8.34 -4.69 -13.96
C LYS A 258 -8.58 -5.23 -12.56
N ILE A 259 -9.73 -5.85 -12.38
CA ILE A 259 -10.15 -6.46 -11.11
C ILE A 259 -10.20 -7.97 -11.35
N VAL A 260 -9.28 -8.73 -10.76
CA VAL A 260 -9.03 -10.14 -11.07
C VAL A 260 -9.41 -11.02 -9.89
N ASN A 261 -10.26 -12.02 -10.11
CA ASN A 261 -10.70 -12.92 -9.05
C ASN A 261 -9.55 -13.85 -8.59
N ARG A 262 -9.36 -14.00 -7.28
CA ARG A 262 -8.30 -14.84 -6.71
C ARG A 262 -8.45 -16.31 -7.07
N ASN A 263 -9.69 -16.80 -7.14
CA ASN A 263 -9.97 -18.22 -7.34
C ASN A 263 -9.85 -18.64 -8.82
N SER A 264 -10.33 -17.80 -9.74
CA SER A 264 -10.36 -18.13 -11.18
C SER A 264 -9.20 -17.52 -11.99
N GLY A 265 -8.57 -16.44 -11.50
CA GLY A 265 -7.60 -15.65 -12.26
C GLY A 265 -8.22 -14.80 -13.37
N LYS A 266 -9.56 -14.71 -13.42
CA LYS A 266 -10.31 -14.00 -14.48
C LYS A 266 -10.70 -12.59 -14.05
N ALA A 267 -10.83 -11.69 -15.03
CA ALA A 267 -11.16 -10.30 -14.79
C ALA A 267 -12.67 -10.07 -14.71
N LEU A 268 -13.08 -9.05 -13.95
CA LEU A 268 -14.41 -8.45 -14.00
C LEU A 268 -14.64 -7.85 -15.39
N ASP A 269 -15.71 -8.28 -16.04
CA ASP A 269 -16.02 -8.01 -17.44
C ASP A 269 -17.50 -7.60 -17.57
N VAL A 270 -17.81 -6.63 -18.44
CA VAL A 270 -19.19 -6.38 -18.89
C VAL A 270 -19.54 -7.30 -20.06
N THR A 271 -20.50 -8.20 -19.83
CA THR A 271 -20.89 -9.22 -20.82
C THR A 271 -21.13 -8.63 -22.20
N GLY A 272 -20.45 -9.21 -23.19
CA GLY A 272 -20.59 -8.83 -24.59
C GLY A 272 -20.15 -7.40 -24.93
N GLN A 273 -19.30 -6.77 -24.10
CA GLN A 273 -18.86 -5.37 -24.27
C GLN A 273 -20.02 -4.37 -24.33
N SER A 274 -21.17 -4.73 -23.75
CA SER A 274 -22.37 -3.90 -23.80
C SER A 274 -22.11 -2.53 -23.18
N THR A 275 -22.78 -1.51 -23.68
CA THR A 275 -22.87 -0.18 -23.07
C THR A 275 -24.26 0.11 -22.51
N SER A 276 -25.16 -0.87 -22.55
CA SER A 276 -26.55 -0.73 -22.08
C SER A 276 -26.67 -0.86 -20.56
N ASP A 277 -27.64 -0.15 -20.00
CA ASP A 277 -28.02 -0.34 -18.60
C ASP A 277 -28.57 -1.75 -18.36
N GLY A 278 -28.23 -2.33 -17.21
CA GLY A 278 -28.67 -3.68 -16.85
C GLY A 278 -27.87 -4.80 -17.50
N ALA A 279 -26.84 -4.49 -18.31
CA ALA A 279 -25.94 -5.53 -18.80
C ALA A 279 -25.24 -6.22 -17.62
N LEU A 280 -25.21 -7.54 -17.64
CA LEU A 280 -24.60 -8.34 -16.58
C LEU A 280 -23.09 -8.10 -16.52
N LEU A 281 -22.56 -8.18 -15.31
CA LEU A 281 -21.13 -8.39 -15.13
C LEU A 281 -20.83 -9.89 -15.05
N GLU A 282 -19.73 -10.28 -15.65
CA GLU A 282 -19.23 -11.65 -15.68
C GLU A 282 -17.73 -11.70 -15.36
N GLN A 283 -17.23 -12.92 -15.20
CA GLN A 283 -15.80 -13.18 -15.20
C GLN A 283 -15.37 -13.70 -16.58
N TRP A 284 -14.32 -13.08 -17.11
CA TRP A 284 -13.74 -13.49 -18.39
C TRP A 284 -12.22 -13.42 -18.37
N ASP A 285 -11.58 -14.16 -19.27
CA ASP A 285 -10.13 -14.06 -19.44
C ASP A 285 -9.75 -12.63 -19.79
N TYR A 286 -8.75 -12.08 -19.10
CA TYR A 286 -8.31 -10.72 -19.36
C TYR A 286 -7.60 -10.64 -20.71
N TRP A 287 -8.19 -9.93 -21.67
CA TRP A 287 -7.62 -9.71 -23.00
C TRP A 287 -7.34 -8.23 -23.29
N GLY A 288 -7.62 -7.35 -22.32
CA GLY A 288 -7.32 -5.92 -22.41
C GLY A 288 -8.43 -5.08 -23.03
N GLY A 289 -9.62 -5.65 -23.25
CA GLY A 289 -10.80 -4.91 -23.70
C GLY A 289 -11.20 -3.80 -22.72
N ALA A 290 -11.76 -2.70 -23.23
CA ALA A 290 -12.22 -1.59 -22.40
C ALA A 290 -13.33 -2.01 -21.40
N ASN A 291 -14.10 -3.04 -21.73
CA ASN A 291 -15.12 -3.62 -20.85
C ASN A 291 -14.55 -4.37 -19.64
N GLN A 292 -13.23 -4.59 -19.58
CA GLN A 292 -12.52 -5.22 -18.47
C GLN A 292 -11.67 -4.24 -17.66
N GLN A 293 -11.83 -2.94 -17.95
CA GLN A 293 -11.03 -1.87 -17.42
C GLN A 293 -11.93 -0.90 -16.65
N TRP A 294 -11.51 -0.58 -15.44
CA TRP A 294 -12.35 0.09 -14.46
C TRP A 294 -11.64 1.30 -13.88
N GLN A 295 -12.32 2.41 -13.70
CA GLN A 295 -11.83 3.55 -12.94
C GLN A 295 -12.43 3.50 -11.54
N LEU A 296 -11.62 3.71 -10.51
CA LEU A 296 -12.09 3.83 -9.13
C LEU A 296 -12.25 5.31 -8.80
N VAL A 297 -13.49 5.75 -8.59
CA VAL A 297 -13.84 7.15 -8.32
C VAL A 297 -14.35 7.27 -6.89
N ASP A 298 -13.95 8.31 -6.16
CA ASP A 298 -14.40 8.52 -4.78
C ASP A 298 -15.94 8.62 -4.68
N ALA A 299 -16.50 8.04 -3.62
CA ALA A 299 -17.89 8.23 -3.21
C ALA A 299 -18.01 8.77 -1.77
N GLY A 300 -16.88 9.11 -1.13
CA GLY A 300 -16.79 9.63 0.23
C GLY A 300 -16.96 8.56 1.31
N GLY A 301 -16.39 8.82 2.49
CA GLY A 301 -16.53 7.94 3.67
C GLY A 301 -15.89 6.56 3.50
N GLY A 302 -14.82 6.46 2.70
CA GLY A 302 -14.12 5.20 2.42
C GLY A 302 -14.78 4.32 1.36
N TYR A 303 -15.77 4.83 0.62
CA TYR A 303 -16.42 4.15 -0.49
C TYR A 303 -15.94 4.68 -1.85
N VAL A 304 -16.01 3.84 -2.87
CA VAL A 304 -15.70 4.16 -4.26
C VAL A 304 -16.83 3.72 -5.19
N LYS A 305 -16.94 4.40 -6.33
CA LYS A 305 -17.66 3.96 -7.53
C LYS A 305 -16.66 3.24 -8.44
N ILE A 306 -17.07 2.10 -8.99
CA ILE A 306 -16.28 1.34 -9.96
C ILE A 306 -16.87 1.61 -11.35
N VAL A 307 -16.20 2.44 -12.14
CA VAL A 307 -16.68 2.98 -13.42
C VAL A 307 -16.10 2.19 -14.58
N SER A 308 -16.92 1.68 -15.50
CA SER A 308 -16.43 1.02 -16.70
C SER A 308 -15.75 2.01 -17.64
N ARG A 309 -14.54 1.69 -18.12
CA ARG A 309 -13.86 2.44 -19.20
C ARG A 309 -14.69 2.47 -20.47
N ASN A 310 -15.39 1.36 -20.76
CA ASN A 310 -16.10 1.17 -22.02
C ASN A 310 -17.34 2.07 -22.15
N SER A 311 -18.07 2.24 -21.04
CA SER A 311 -19.41 2.86 -21.06
C SER A 311 -19.53 4.09 -20.16
N GLY A 312 -18.60 4.31 -19.22
CA GLY A 312 -18.74 5.31 -18.16
C GLY A 312 -19.76 4.95 -17.07
N LYS A 313 -20.31 3.73 -17.09
CA LYS A 313 -21.35 3.27 -16.16
C LYS A 313 -20.76 2.55 -14.95
N LEU A 314 -21.54 2.45 -13.87
CA LEU A 314 -21.07 1.93 -12.60
C LEU A 314 -21.38 0.44 -12.44
N VAL A 315 -20.50 -0.26 -11.73
CA VAL A 315 -20.85 -1.56 -11.11
C VAL A 315 -21.98 -1.32 -10.10
N ASP A 316 -23.09 -2.02 -10.29
CA ASP A 316 -24.36 -1.83 -9.59
C ASP A 316 -24.94 -3.19 -9.18
N VAL A 317 -25.48 -3.30 -7.97
CA VAL A 317 -26.31 -4.45 -7.58
C VAL A 317 -27.73 -4.24 -8.07
N SER A 318 -28.19 -5.12 -8.97
CA SER A 318 -29.47 -5.01 -9.65
C SER A 318 -30.63 -4.70 -8.70
N GLN A 319 -31.37 -3.64 -9.03
CA GLN A 319 -32.53 -3.14 -8.28
C GLN A 319 -32.23 -2.77 -6.81
N GLY A 320 -30.96 -2.57 -6.46
CA GLY A 320 -30.55 -2.31 -5.08
C GLY A 320 -30.83 -3.47 -4.13
N SER A 321 -30.93 -4.70 -4.65
CA SER A 321 -31.23 -5.88 -3.85
C SER A 321 -30.22 -6.07 -2.71
N THR A 322 -30.69 -6.56 -1.57
CA THR A 322 -29.84 -6.99 -0.46
C THR A 322 -29.77 -8.51 -0.33
N ALA A 323 -30.38 -9.26 -1.26
CA ALA A 323 -30.41 -10.72 -1.23
C ALA A 323 -29.06 -11.34 -1.64
N ASP A 324 -28.76 -12.51 -1.08
CA ASP A 324 -27.67 -13.36 -1.58
C ASP A 324 -28.02 -13.86 -2.98
N GLY A 325 -27.04 -13.87 -3.88
CA GLY A 325 -27.26 -14.27 -5.27
C GLY A 325 -27.79 -13.17 -6.18
N ALA A 326 -28.00 -11.95 -5.68
CA ALA A 326 -28.39 -10.83 -6.54
C ALA A 326 -27.27 -10.48 -7.52
N SER A 327 -27.62 -10.30 -8.79
CA SER A 327 -26.68 -10.03 -9.87
C SER A 327 -26.03 -8.65 -9.77
N ALA A 328 -24.74 -8.59 -10.08
CA ALA A 328 -24.05 -7.37 -10.43
C ALA A 328 -24.27 -7.06 -11.92
N ILE A 329 -24.59 -5.82 -12.20
CA ILE A 329 -24.82 -5.26 -13.53
C ILE A 329 -23.97 -4.01 -13.70
N GLN A 330 -23.91 -3.46 -14.92
CA GLN A 330 -23.59 -2.05 -15.08
C GLN A 330 -24.88 -1.21 -15.12
N TYR A 331 -24.84 -0.01 -14.55
CA TYR A 331 -25.96 0.92 -14.62
C TYR A 331 -25.47 2.37 -14.60
N THR A 332 -26.25 3.26 -15.21
CA THR A 332 -26.02 4.71 -15.15
C THR A 332 -25.93 5.19 -13.70
N ASP A 333 -24.98 6.08 -13.40
CA ASP A 333 -24.82 6.66 -12.06
C ASP A 333 -26.10 7.39 -11.63
N ASN A 334 -26.69 6.93 -10.52
CA ASN A 334 -27.88 7.52 -9.93
C ASN A 334 -27.64 7.92 -8.46
N GLY A 335 -26.39 7.87 -7.99
CA GLY A 335 -26.01 8.16 -6.61
C GLY A 335 -26.43 7.09 -5.59
N GLY A 336 -27.05 5.98 -6.01
CA GLY A 336 -27.54 4.93 -5.13
C GLY A 336 -26.44 4.23 -4.36
N ALA A 337 -26.72 3.84 -3.11
CA ALA A 337 -25.75 3.11 -2.28
C ALA A 337 -25.40 1.73 -2.85
N ASN A 338 -26.26 1.14 -3.70
CA ASN A 338 -26.01 -0.09 -4.42
C ASN A 338 -24.93 0.04 -5.51
N GLN A 339 -24.48 1.27 -5.82
CA GLN A 339 -23.41 1.60 -6.77
C GLN A 339 -22.09 1.98 -6.09
N GLN A 340 -22.03 1.87 -4.76
CA GLN A 340 -20.90 2.31 -3.94
C GLN A 340 -20.29 1.13 -3.20
N TRP A 341 -18.97 1.06 -3.20
CA TRP A 341 -18.22 -0.12 -2.81
C TRP A 341 -17.06 0.22 -1.89
N GLN A 342 -16.82 -0.59 -0.88
CA GLN A 342 -15.62 -0.50 -0.03
C GLN A 342 -14.64 -1.60 -0.44
N LEU A 343 -13.39 -1.24 -0.69
CA LEU A 343 -12.30 -2.19 -0.92
C LEU A 343 -11.63 -2.47 0.42
N VAL A 344 -11.82 -3.67 0.97
CA VAL A 344 -11.26 -4.05 2.28
C VAL A 344 -10.15 -5.07 2.07
N ASP A 345 -8.94 -4.74 2.53
CA ASP A 345 -7.79 -5.63 2.47
C ASP A 345 -8.06 -6.94 3.25
N VAL A 346 -7.70 -8.06 2.63
CA VAL A 346 -7.73 -9.39 3.24
C VAL A 346 -6.35 -10.05 3.28
N GLY A 347 -5.29 -9.28 2.97
CA GLY A 347 -3.90 -9.69 3.00
C GLY A 347 -3.41 -10.37 1.71
N GLY A 348 -2.09 -10.36 1.52
CA GLY A 348 -1.45 -10.99 0.36
C GLY A 348 -1.73 -10.31 -0.99
N GLY A 349 -2.10 -9.02 -0.98
CA GLY A 349 -2.42 -8.26 -2.18
C GLY A 349 -3.84 -8.50 -2.71
N TYR A 350 -4.75 -9.00 -1.87
CA TYR A 350 -6.14 -9.25 -2.21
C TYR A 350 -7.07 -8.38 -1.37
N VAL A 351 -8.21 -8.02 -1.96
CA VAL A 351 -9.30 -7.28 -1.29
C VAL A 351 -10.61 -8.04 -1.41
N LYS A 352 -11.53 -7.78 -0.49
CA LYS A 352 -12.97 -8.02 -0.71
C LYS A 352 -13.64 -6.70 -1.12
N ILE A 353 -14.60 -6.78 -2.04
CA ILE A 353 -15.32 -5.62 -2.58
C ILE A 353 -16.74 -5.62 -1.98
N VAL A 354 -16.97 -4.76 -0.99
CA VAL A 354 -18.18 -4.75 -0.15
C VAL A 354 -19.16 -3.69 -0.63
N ASN A 355 -20.41 -4.05 -0.91
CA ASN A 355 -21.43 -3.09 -1.31
C ASN A 355 -21.91 -2.23 -0.12
N ARG A 356 -22.05 -0.92 -0.31
CA ARG A 356 -22.49 0.01 0.75
C ARG A 356 -23.93 -0.24 1.19
N ASN A 357 -24.81 -0.61 0.27
CA ASN A 357 -26.24 -0.83 0.57
C ASN A 357 -26.49 -2.11 1.35
N SER A 358 -25.81 -3.22 0.99
CA SER A 358 -26.10 -4.54 1.56
C SER A 358 -25.06 -5.05 2.57
N GLY A 359 -23.84 -4.50 2.58
CA GLY A 359 -22.70 -5.04 3.34
C GLY A 359 -22.16 -6.37 2.79
N LYS A 360 -22.65 -6.83 1.64
CA LYS A 360 -22.25 -8.10 1.00
C LYS A 360 -21.11 -7.91 0.02
N VAL A 361 -20.42 -9.00 -0.29
CA VAL A 361 -19.25 -8.98 -1.16
C VAL A 361 -19.56 -9.50 -2.55
N SER A 362 -18.88 -8.94 -3.55
CA SER A 362 -18.91 -9.46 -4.92
C SER A 362 -18.15 -10.80 -5.04
N GLY A 363 -18.75 -11.81 -5.68
CA GLY A 363 -18.09 -13.10 -5.97
C GLY A 363 -18.97 -14.09 -6.74
N GLN A 364 -18.39 -14.97 -7.56
CA GLN A 364 -19.08 -16.13 -8.17
C GLN A 364 -18.08 -17.17 -8.78
N SER A 365 -18.61 -18.21 -9.42
CA SER A 365 -18.05 -19.45 -10.00
C SER A 365 -16.71 -19.36 -10.76
N THR A 366 -16.07 -20.52 -10.95
CA THR A 366 -14.75 -20.77 -11.60
C THR A 366 -14.73 -20.76 -13.13
N SER A 367 -15.86 -20.57 -13.82
CA SER A 367 -15.98 -20.71 -15.29
C SER A 367 -16.03 -19.35 -16.02
N ASN A 368 -15.53 -19.28 -17.27
CA ASN A 368 -15.78 -18.14 -18.17
C ASN A 368 -17.29 -17.93 -18.37
N GLY A 369 -17.73 -16.67 -18.38
CA GLY A 369 -19.16 -16.31 -18.48
C GLY A 369 -19.95 -16.57 -17.20
N GLY A 370 -19.27 -16.93 -16.10
CA GLY A 370 -19.90 -16.92 -14.78
C GLY A 370 -20.28 -15.50 -14.42
N SER A 371 -21.57 -15.26 -14.18
CA SER A 371 -22.04 -13.96 -13.69
C SER A 371 -21.29 -13.54 -12.44
N VAL A 372 -21.37 -12.27 -12.09
CA VAL A 372 -20.89 -11.76 -10.81
C VAL A 372 -22.13 -11.45 -9.97
N ILE A 373 -22.18 -11.97 -8.74
CA ILE A 373 -23.27 -11.73 -7.79
C ILE A 373 -22.71 -11.16 -6.50
N GLN A 374 -23.57 -10.62 -5.66
CA GLN A 374 -23.24 -10.40 -4.25
C GLN A 374 -23.61 -11.61 -3.39
N TYR A 375 -22.84 -11.83 -2.34
CA TYR A 375 -23.13 -12.86 -1.33
C TYR A 375 -22.55 -12.45 0.03
N THR A 376 -23.09 -13.00 1.11
CA THR A 376 -22.51 -12.90 2.45
C THR A 376 -21.04 -13.37 2.45
N TYR A 377 -20.13 -12.59 3.04
CA TYR A 377 -18.70 -12.95 3.09
C TYR A 377 -18.48 -14.20 3.95
N ASN A 378 -17.81 -15.20 3.39
CA ASN A 378 -17.51 -16.47 4.05
C ASN A 378 -16.01 -16.82 4.04
N GLY A 379 -15.16 -15.91 3.53
CA GLY A 379 -13.71 -16.13 3.45
C GLY A 379 -13.24 -16.93 2.23
N GLY A 380 -14.14 -17.38 1.36
CA GLY A 380 -13.80 -18.11 0.14
C GLY A 380 -12.98 -17.27 -0.84
N ALA A 381 -12.01 -17.90 -1.52
CA ALA A 381 -11.16 -17.22 -2.50
C ALA A 381 -11.95 -16.62 -3.68
N ASN A 382 -13.13 -17.18 -3.98
CA ASN A 382 -14.04 -16.67 -5.01
C ASN A 382 -14.66 -15.30 -4.64
N GLN A 383 -14.51 -14.85 -3.40
CA GLN A 383 -14.95 -13.53 -2.91
C GLN A 383 -13.78 -12.54 -2.72
N GLN A 384 -12.58 -12.90 -3.20
CA GLN A 384 -11.37 -12.11 -3.06
C GLN A 384 -10.83 -11.74 -4.44
N TRP A 385 -10.33 -10.51 -4.56
CA TRP A 385 -9.97 -9.90 -5.83
C TRP A 385 -8.62 -9.20 -5.74
N GLN A 386 -7.85 -9.20 -6.82
CA GLN A 386 -6.72 -8.31 -7.00
C GLN A 386 -7.16 -7.11 -7.81
N VAL A 387 -6.74 -5.93 -7.40
CA VAL A 387 -6.91 -4.69 -8.18
C VAL A 387 -5.54 -4.32 -8.73
N LEU A 388 -5.38 -4.37 -10.05
CA LEU A 388 -4.10 -4.19 -10.73
C LEU A 388 -4.23 -3.08 -11.77
N SER A 389 -3.29 -2.15 -11.81
CA SER A 389 -3.23 -1.12 -12.87
C SER A 389 -3.11 -1.76 -14.26
N VAL A 390 -3.72 -1.12 -15.28
CA VAL A 390 -3.64 -1.54 -16.69
C VAL A 390 -3.02 -0.49 -17.60
#